data_AF-A0A7V9NW06-F1
#
_entry.id   AF-A0A7V9NW06-F1
#
_cell.length_a   1.000
_cell.length_b   1.000
_cell.length_c   1.000
_cell.angle_alpha   90.00
_cell.angle_beta   90.00
_cell.angle_gamma   90.00
#
_symmetry.space_group_name_H-M   'P 1'
#
loop_
_entity.id
_entity.type
_entity.pdbx_description
1 polymer ?
#
loop_
_entity_poly.entity_id
_entity_poly.type
_entity_poly.pdbx_seq_one_letter_code
_entity_poly.pdbx_strand_id
1 'polypeptide(L)'
;MFFLLFVILFLFIYYFICGITYSEGTRSGVLIKVSKKGYVFKTFEGELNIGGVNQGEGTFMPMTIFKFSTTKKPIYDSMENYQGHKVVLKYRQVVKNFFWQGETDYFVDHVSLVK
;
A
#
# COMPACT_ATOMS: atom_id res chain seq x y z
N MET A 1 25.05 18.50 24.67
CA MET A 1 24.18 19.52 24.02
C MET A 1 24.14 19.36 22.50
N PHE A 2 25.28 19.40 21.80
CA PHE A 2 25.33 19.24 20.33
C PHE A 2 24.85 17.87 19.81
N PHE A 3 25.13 16.78 20.52
CA PHE A 3 24.62 15.45 20.16
C PHE A 3 23.09 15.39 20.16
N LEU A 4 22.44 15.93 21.19
CA LEU A 4 20.99 15.99 21.28
C LEU A 4 20.39 16.82 20.14
N LEU A 5 21.01 17.96 19.82
CA LEU A 5 20.61 18.82 18.71
C LEU A 5 20.69 18.07 17.37
N PHE A 6 21.77 17.31 17.14
CA PHE A 6 21.94 16.52 15.92
C PHE A 6 20.88 15.40 15.80
N VAL A 7 20.57 14.72 16.91
CA VAL A 7 19.51 13.69 16.93
C VAL A 7 18.14 14.30 16.63
N ILE A 8 17.82 15.47 17.20
CA ILE A 8 16.54 16.15 16.93
C ILE A 8 16.46 16.58 15.47
N LEU A 9 17.53 17.16 14.92
CA LEU A 9 17.59 17.57 13.52
C LEU A 9 17.43 16.36 12.58
N PHE A 10 18.10 15.25 12.89
CA PHE A 10 17.97 14.01 12.12
C PHE A 10 16.54 13.47 12.13
N LEU A 11 15.91 13.38 13.32
CA LEU A 11 14.52 12.93 13.44
C LEU A 11 13.54 13.86 12.71
N PHE A 12 13.79 15.17 12.74
CA PHE A 12 13.00 16.15 12.00
C PHE A 12 13.09 15.93 10.48
N ILE A 13 14.31 15.81 9.94
CA ILE A 13 14.52 15.54 8.51
C ILE A 13 13.90 14.19 8.11
N TYR A 14 14.12 13.15 8.91
CA TYR A 14 13.55 11.82 8.68
C TYR A 14 12.02 11.86 8.65
N TYR A 15 11.40 12.62 9.56
CA TYR A 15 9.95 12.80 9.59
C TYR A 15 9.41 13.45 8.33
N PHE A 16 10.08 14.48 7.82
CA PHE A 16 9.70 15.12 6.57
C PHE A 16 9.82 14.18 5.37
N ILE A 17 10.90 13.41 5.27
CA ILE A 17 11.10 12.47 4.16
C ILE A 17 9.98 11.42 4.11
N CYS A 18 9.57 10.89 5.28
CA CYS A 18 8.53 9.87 5.34
C CYS A 18 7.14 10.37 4.91
N GLY A 19 6.90 11.69 4.97
CA GLY A 19 5.64 12.30 4.53
C GLY A 19 5.55 12.59 3.03
N ILE A 20 6.67 12.53 2.30
CA ILE A 20 6.71 12.92 0.89
C ILE A 20 6.11 11.79 0.04
N THR A 21 5.09 12.15 -0.74
CA THR A 21 4.53 11.27 -1.77
C THR A 21 5.47 11.27 -2.98
N TYR A 22 6.02 10.11 -3.30
CA TYR A 22 6.90 9.88 -4.43
C TYR A 22 6.13 9.69 -5.75
N SER A 23 5.03 8.93 -5.70
CA SER A 23 4.25 8.59 -6.89
C SER A 23 2.78 8.42 -6.54
N GLU A 24 1.89 8.71 -7.46
CA GLU A 24 0.45 8.42 -7.34
C GLU A 24 -0.03 7.71 -8.59
N GLY A 25 -1.03 6.84 -8.46
CA GLY A 25 -1.55 6.14 -9.61
C GLY A 25 -2.75 5.25 -9.30
N THR A 26 -3.13 4.48 -10.30
CA THR A 26 -4.23 3.51 -10.20
C THR A 26 -3.78 2.13 -10.65
N ARG A 27 -4.24 1.09 -9.96
CA ARG A 27 -4.04 -0.31 -10.37
C ARG A 27 -5.37 -1.03 -10.34
N SER A 28 -5.61 -1.85 -11.36
CA SER A 28 -6.82 -2.66 -11.47
C SER A 28 -6.46 -4.14 -11.39
N GLY A 29 -7.25 -4.91 -10.67
CA GLY A 29 -6.98 -6.33 -10.46
C GLY A 29 -8.03 -7.00 -9.59
N VAL A 30 -7.82 -8.26 -9.26
CA VAL A 30 -8.69 -9.00 -8.33
C VAL A 30 -8.15 -8.86 -6.92
N LEU A 31 -9.00 -8.42 -5.98
CA LEU A 31 -8.61 -8.31 -4.58
C LEU A 31 -8.56 -9.69 -3.94
N ILE A 32 -7.36 -10.20 -3.68
CA ILE A 32 -7.18 -11.60 -3.23
C ILE A 32 -7.14 -11.73 -1.71
N LYS A 33 -6.63 -10.72 -1.02
CA LYS A 33 -6.45 -10.76 0.43
C LYS A 33 -6.58 -9.37 1.03
N VAL A 34 -7.22 -9.32 2.18
CA VAL A 34 -7.32 -8.16 3.05
C VAL A 34 -7.03 -8.65 4.46
N SER A 35 -6.16 -7.96 5.20
CA SER A 35 -5.69 -8.42 6.50
C SER A 35 -5.38 -7.25 7.42
N LYS A 36 -5.91 -7.30 8.64
CA LYS A 36 -5.49 -6.40 9.72
C LYS A 36 -4.35 -7.03 10.52
N LYS A 37 -3.17 -6.41 10.54
CA LYS A 37 -1.96 -6.96 11.17
C LYS A 37 -1.31 -5.97 12.13
N GLY A 38 -0.30 -6.44 12.88
CA GLY A 38 0.48 -5.63 13.81
C GLY A 38 0.22 -5.96 15.28
N TYR A 39 1.20 -5.65 16.13
CA TYR A 39 1.16 -5.96 17.57
C TYR A 39 0.63 -4.77 18.38
N VAL A 40 1.37 -3.65 18.33
CA VAL A 40 1.03 -2.40 19.05
C VAL A 40 0.16 -1.49 18.16
N PHE A 41 0.59 -1.28 16.92
CA PHE A 41 -0.16 -0.51 15.92
C PHE A 41 -0.78 -1.47 14.93
N LYS A 42 -2.10 -1.40 14.76
CA LYS A 42 -2.81 -2.21 13.78
C LYS A 42 -2.76 -1.50 12.43
N THR A 43 -2.20 -2.16 11.42
CA THR A 43 -2.18 -1.72 10.03
C THR A 43 -3.16 -2.57 9.21
N PHE A 44 -3.64 -2.00 8.12
CA PHE A 44 -4.52 -2.68 7.19
C PHE A 44 -3.75 -2.95 5.90
N GLU A 45 -3.62 -4.22 5.56
CA GLU A 45 -2.82 -4.69 4.43
C GLU A 45 -3.73 -5.36 3.40
N GLY A 46 -3.40 -5.22 2.14
CA GLY A 46 -4.11 -5.86 1.05
C GLY A 46 -3.18 -6.35 -0.05
N GLU A 47 -3.66 -7.36 -0.77
CA GLU A 47 -2.98 -7.93 -1.92
C GLU A 47 -3.94 -7.90 -3.12
N LEU A 48 -3.50 -7.26 -4.19
CA LEU A 48 -4.21 -7.14 -5.46
C LEU A 48 -3.50 -7.99 -6.50
N ASN A 49 -4.20 -8.95 -7.07
CA ASN A 49 -3.72 -9.72 -8.20
C ASN A 49 -3.98 -8.97 -9.50
N ILE A 50 -2.93 -8.48 -10.14
CA ILE A 50 -3.00 -7.72 -11.40
C ILE A 50 -2.93 -8.66 -12.62
N GLY A 51 -2.71 -9.96 -12.38
CA GLY A 51 -2.48 -10.96 -13.42
C GLY A 51 -1.04 -10.93 -13.95
N GLY A 52 -0.80 -11.73 -14.98
CA GLY A 52 0.39 -11.65 -15.83
C GLY A 52 0.01 -11.00 -17.16
N VAL A 53 0.85 -10.11 -17.67
CA VAL A 53 0.67 -9.57 -19.03
C VAL A 53 1.00 -10.71 -20.01
N ASN A 54 0.00 -11.18 -20.76
CA ASN A 54 0.23 -12.07 -21.89
C ASN A 54 0.89 -11.26 -23.02
N GLN A 55 2.21 -11.13 -22.99
CA GLN A 55 2.94 -10.96 -24.24
C GLN A 55 2.93 -12.35 -24.90
N GLY A 56 2.33 -12.44 -26.09
CA GLY A 56 2.23 -13.70 -26.82
C GLY A 56 3.57 -14.42 -26.93
N GLU A 57 3.51 -15.74 -27.16
CA GLU A 57 4.61 -16.73 -27.17
C GLU A 57 4.76 -17.62 -25.92
N GLY A 58 3.64 -18.19 -25.43
CA GLY A 58 3.69 -19.43 -24.63
C GLY A 58 4.41 -19.36 -23.28
N THR A 59 4.79 -18.16 -22.81
CA THR A 59 5.50 -17.95 -21.56
C THR A 59 4.50 -17.64 -20.45
N PHE A 60 4.30 -18.59 -19.53
CA PHE A 60 3.52 -18.37 -18.31
C PHE A 60 4.27 -17.41 -17.39
N MET A 61 3.98 -16.11 -17.47
CA MET A 61 4.50 -15.15 -16.48
C MET A 61 3.88 -15.43 -15.11
N PRO A 62 4.68 -15.38 -14.02
CA PRO A 62 4.13 -15.50 -12.68
C PRO A 62 3.16 -14.36 -12.41
N MET A 63 2.09 -14.69 -11.70
CA MET A 63 1.07 -13.76 -11.23
C MET A 63 1.71 -12.57 -10.51
N THR A 64 1.47 -11.34 -10.98
CA THR A 64 1.97 -10.14 -10.31
C THR A 64 1.03 -9.74 -9.18
N ILE A 65 1.49 -9.94 -7.94
CA ILE A 65 0.78 -9.53 -6.73
C ILE A 65 1.28 -8.14 -6.32
N PHE A 66 0.36 -7.19 -6.30
CA PHE A 66 0.59 -5.88 -5.74
C PHE A 66 0.16 -5.84 -4.28
N LYS A 67 1.15 -5.72 -3.39
CA LYS A 67 0.93 -5.52 -1.97
C LYS A 67 0.80 -4.04 -1.68
N PHE A 68 -0.18 -3.69 -0.86
CA PHE A 68 -0.44 -2.32 -0.47
C PHE A 68 -0.91 -2.27 0.97
N SER A 69 -0.80 -1.09 1.57
CA SER A 69 -1.27 -0.78 2.92
C SER A 69 -2.37 0.29 2.85
N THR A 70 -3.20 0.39 3.87
CA THR A 70 -4.10 1.53 4.06
C THR A 70 -4.13 1.93 5.53
N THR A 71 -4.18 3.24 5.78
CA THR A 71 -4.32 3.79 7.14
C THR A 71 -5.79 4.08 7.47
N LYS A 72 -6.70 3.95 6.50
CA LYS A 72 -8.10 4.35 6.62
C LYS A 72 -8.99 3.13 6.83
N LYS A 73 -9.58 3.01 8.03
CA LYS A 73 -10.54 1.95 8.36
C LYS A 73 -11.72 1.84 7.37
N PRO A 74 -12.35 2.93 6.89
CA PRO A 74 -13.47 2.81 5.94
C PRO A 74 -13.09 2.13 4.62
N ILE A 75 -11.83 2.28 4.20
CA ILE A 75 -11.31 1.62 3.00
C ILE A 75 -11.15 0.13 3.26
N TYR A 76 -10.60 -0.24 4.41
CA TYR A 76 -10.49 -1.63 4.84
C TYR A 76 -11.87 -2.32 4.89
N ASP A 77 -12.85 -1.69 5.53
CA ASP A 77 -14.21 -2.23 5.62
C ASP A 77 -14.83 -2.40 4.22
N SER A 78 -14.57 -1.47 3.29
CA SER A 78 -15.00 -1.59 1.89
C SER A 78 -14.29 -2.74 1.17
N MET A 79 -12.99 -2.90 1.40
CA MET A 79 -12.17 -3.96 0.80
C MET A 79 -12.59 -5.34 1.27
N GLU A 80 -12.96 -5.52 2.55
CA GLU A 80 -13.51 -6.79 3.05
C GLU A 80 -14.76 -7.20 2.27
N ASN A 81 -15.64 -6.25 1.95
CA ASN A 81 -16.83 -6.50 1.13
C ASN A 81 -16.51 -6.79 -0.35
N TYR A 82 -15.40 -6.26 -0.86
CA TYR A 82 -14.97 -6.43 -2.25
C TYR A 82 -13.96 -7.56 -2.45
N GLN A 83 -13.63 -8.33 -1.41
CA GLN A 83 -12.70 -9.45 -1.53
C GLN A 83 -13.22 -10.46 -2.57
N GLY A 84 -12.31 -10.97 -3.41
CA GLY A 84 -12.63 -11.84 -4.53
C GLY A 84 -13.14 -11.13 -5.79
N HIS A 85 -13.46 -9.83 -5.72
CA HIS A 85 -13.96 -9.07 -6.85
C HIS A 85 -12.85 -8.31 -7.57
N LYS A 86 -13.12 -7.93 -8.82
CA LYS A 86 -12.26 -7.06 -9.60
C LYS A 86 -12.46 -5.61 -9.16
N VAL A 87 -11.40 -4.97 -8.68
CA VAL A 87 -11.41 -3.61 -8.14
C VAL A 87 -10.37 -2.74 -8.84
N VAL A 88 -10.62 -1.44 -8.82
CA VAL A 88 -9.66 -0.38 -9.13
C VAL A 88 -9.23 0.27 -7.82
N LEU A 89 -7.93 0.29 -7.56
CA LEU A 89 -7.32 0.94 -6.41
C LEU A 89 -6.63 2.22 -6.86
N LYS A 90 -6.88 3.32 -6.16
CA LYS A 90 -6.07 4.54 -6.24
C LYS A 90 -5.08 4.56 -5.09
N TYR A 91 -3.79 4.60 -5.42
CA TYR A 91 -2.71 4.52 -4.45
C TYR A 91 -1.79 5.74 -4.53
N ARG A 92 -1.12 6.00 -3.42
CA ARG A 92 0.01 6.92 -3.29
C ARG A 92 1.19 6.15 -2.72
N GLN A 93 2.33 6.21 -3.40
CA GLN A 93 3.59 5.69 -2.92
C GLN A 93 4.32 6.80 -2.17
N VAL A 94 4.69 6.56 -0.91
CA VAL A 94 5.57 7.47 -0.16
C VAL A 94 7.04 7.08 -0.37
N VAL A 95 7.96 8.03 -0.14
CA VAL A 95 9.40 7.74 -0.22
C VAL A 95 9.81 6.69 0.80
N LYS A 96 9.28 6.80 2.01
CA LYS A 96 9.49 5.82 3.07
C LYS A 96 8.32 5.86 4.04
N ASN A 97 7.72 4.72 4.32
CA ASN A 97 6.69 4.64 5.35
C ASN A 97 7.30 4.49 6.77
N PHE A 98 6.53 4.88 7.77
CA PHE A 98 6.85 4.50 9.15
C PHE A 98 6.35 3.07 9.42
N PHE A 99 7.07 2.34 10.29
CA PHE A 99 6.73 0.96 10.64
C PHE A 99 5.35 0.77 11.29
N TRP A 100 4.73 1.85 11.79
CA TRP A 100 3.38 1.82 12.36
C TRP A 100 2.27 2.22 11.37
N GLN A 101 2.61 2.68 10.16
CA GLN A 101 1.64 3.12 9.16
C GLN A 101 1.22 1.98 8.22
N GLY A 102 2.13 1.09 7.87
CA GLY A 102 1.87 -0.04 6.97
C GLY A 102 3.09 -0.93 6.75
N GLU A 103 2.87 -2.10 6.15
CA GLU A 103 3.97 -2.99 5.71
C GLU A 103 4.63 -2.52 4.41
N THR A 104 3.96 -1.66 3.63
CA THR A 104 4.43 -1.22 2.30
C THR A 104 4.45 0.30 2.17
N ASP A 105 5.28 0.80 1.24
CA ASP A 105 5.31 2.22 0.88
C ASP A 105 4.11 2.64 0.01
N TYR A 106 3.23 1.70 -0.37
CA TYR A 106 2.06 1.94 -1.21
C TYR A 106 0.79 2.05 -0.36
N PHE A 107 0.27 3.27 -0.23
CA PHE A 107 -0.95 3.54 0.51
C PHE A 107 -2.16 3.69 -0.41
N VAL A 108 -3.20 2.89 -0.18
CA VAL A 108 -4.46 3.02 -0.92
C VAL A 108 -5.40 3.99 -0.23
N ASP A 109 -5.88 4.96 -1.01
CA ASP A 109 -6.81 6.00 -0.58
C ASP A 109 -8.23 5.83 -1.10
N HIS A 110 -8.42 5.07 -2.18
CA HIS A 110 -9.74 4.74 -2.71
C HIS A 110 -9.77 3.35 -3.34
N VAL A 111 -10.91 2.68 -3.18
CA VAL A 111 -11.26 1.41 -3.83
C VAL A 111 -12.60 1.55 -4.53
N SER A 112 -12.74 0.98 -5.72
CA SER A 112 -13.98 0.95 -6.47
C SER A 112 -14.12 -0.37 -7.22
N LEU A 113 -15.34 -0.92 -7.29
CA LEU A 113 -15.62 -2.12 -8.09
C LEU A 113 -15.55 -1.79 -9.57
N VAL A 114 -14.97 -2.68 -10.35
CA VAL A 114 -15.10 -2.66 -11.81
C VAL A 114 -16.51 -3.14 -12.14
N LYS A 115 -17.33 -2.24 -12.72
CA LYS A 115 -18.65 -2.60 -13.25
C LYS A 115 -18.53 -3.52 -14.46
#